data_AF-A0A1G7W5U6-F1
#
_entry.id   AF-A0A1G7W5U6-F1
#
_cell.length_a   1.000
_cell.length_b   1.000
_cell.length_c   1.000
_cell.angle_alpha   90.00
_cell.angle_beta   90.00
_cell.angle_gamma   90.00
#
_symmetry.space_group_name_H-M   'P 1'
#
loop_
_entity.id
_entity.type
_entity.pdbx_description
1 polymer ?
#
loop_
_entity_poly.entity_id
_entity_poly.type
_entity_poly.pdbx_seq_one_letter_code
_entity_poly.pdbx_strand_id
1 'polypeptide(L)'
;MRDTGDMTYSERIVVVGTAELGPRAAACLAHRFGPVHLIGPGADALADIGVRRYPHATVRDLDLDTPAVIIDNDGGRLQRLVCDRLVVVGWPVPLLPANRWVVDGRVAIAAGNDDLDLLGTCFDNAGLWRPALAEYQFRRQQAAGTLA
;
A
#
# COMPACT_ATOMS: atom_id res chain seq x y z
N MET A 1 -5.56 -38.05 16.42
CA MET A 1 -6.02 -36.66 16.59
C MET A 1 -4.82 -35.78 16.29
N ARG A 2 -4.69 -35.30 15.05
CA ARG A 2 -3.60 -34.40 14.67
C ARG A 2 -4.16 -32.99 14.78
N ASP A 3 -3.52 -32.22 15.66
CA ASP A 3 -3.76 -30.81 15.85
C ASP A 3 -3.26 -30.09 14.59
N THR A 4 -4.13 -29.95 13.59
CA THR A 4 -3.92 -29.02 12.49
C THR A 4 -4.12 -27.63 13.07
N GLY A 5 -3.05 -27.09 13.64
CA GLY A 5 -2.92 -25.65 13.85
C GLY A 5 -3.11 -24.98 12.51
N ASP A 6 -4.33 -24.49 12.29
CA ASP A 6 -4.72 -23.69 11.14
C ASP A 6 -3.90 -22.40 11.25
N MET A 7 -2.68 -22.40 10.68
CA MET A 7 -1.92 -21.18 10.48
C MET A 7 -2.70 -20.38 9.44
N THR A 8 -3.68 -19.62 9.90
CA THR A 8 -4.37 -18.60 9.12
C THR A 8 -3.30 -17.69 8.52
N TYR A 9 -3.04 -17.89 7.23
CA TYR A 9 -2.14 -17.05 6.46
C TYR A 9 -2.71 -15.64 6.49
N SER A 10 -2.06 -14.74 7.23
CA SER A 10 -2.36 -13.32 7.15
C SER A 10 -1.56 -12.75 6.00
N GLU A 11 -2.24 -12.25 4.98
CA GLU A 11 -1.61 -11.51 3.90
C GLU A 11 -0.79 -10.35 4.48
N ARG A 12 0.43 -10.17 3.94
CA ARG A 12 1.29 -9.06 4.31
C ARG A 12 0.97 -7.86 3.43
N ILE A 13 0.40 -6.83 4.06
CA ILE A 13 0.13 -5.54 3.42
C ILE A 13 1.22 -4.55 3.81
N VAL A 14 1.84 -3.91 2.82
CA VAL A 14 2.85 -2.87 3.02
C VAL A 14 2.34 -1.56 2.43
N VAL A 15 2.45 -0.49 3.20
CA VAL A 15 2.24 0.89 2.76
C VAL A 15 3.59 1.60 2.77
N VAL A 16 3.94 2.20 1.64
CA VAL A 16 5.04 3.16 1.52
C VAL A 16 4.42 4.53 1.35
N GLY A 17 4.64 5.42 2.32
CA GLY A 17 3.94 6.70 2.33
C GLY A 17 4.79 7.85 2.84
N THR A 18 4.48 9.05 2.35
CA THR A 18 5.09 10.30 2.82
C THR A 18 4.13 11.06 3.74
N ALA A 19 4.71 11.78 4.71
CA ALA A 19 4.00 12.66 5.65
C ALA A 19 2.70 12.04 6.20
N GLU A 20 1.59 12.78 6.17
CA GLU A 20 0.28 12.36 6.69
C GLU A 20 -0.45 11.35 5.77
N LEU A 21 -0.03 11.22 4.51
CA LEU A 21 -0.67 10.33 3.54
C LEU A 21 -0.42 8.85 3.87
N GLY A 22 0.81 8.53 4.31
CA GLY A 22 1.18 7.16 4.73
C GLY A 22 0.34 6.65 5.90
N PRO A 23 0.32 7.33 7.05
CA PRO A 23 -0.52 7.03 8.21
C PRO A 23 -1.99 6.84 7.84
N ARG A 24 -2.56 7.75 7.05
CA ARG A 24 -3.96 7.71 6.63
C ARG A 24 -4.27 6.46 5.80
N ALA A 25 -3.42 6.14 4.83
CA ALA A 25 -3.57 4.94 4.01
C ALA A 25 -3.42 3.66 4.85
N ALA A 26 -2.42 3.60 5.73
CA ALA A 26 -2.18 2.46 6.60
C ALA A 26 -3.35 2.22 7.56
N ALA A 27 -3.92 3.27 8.16
CA ALA A 27 -5.07 3.15 9.04
C ALA A 27 -6.31 2.60 8.30
N CYS A 28 -6.62 3.14 7.13
CA CYS A 28 -7.74 2.67 6.30
C CYS A 28 -7.61 1.17 5.97
N LEU A 29 -6.42 0.76 5.50
CA LEU A 29 -6.16 -0.64 5.17
C LEU A 29 -6.20 -1.54 6.41
N ALA A 30 -5.68 -1.05 7.54
CA ALA A 30 -5.60 -1.85 8.75
C ALA A 30 -6.98 -2.18 9.34
N HIS A 31 -7.87 -1.18 9.36
CA HIS A 31 -9.27 -1.38 9.75
C HIS A 31 -10.00 -2.40 8.87
N ARG A 32 -9.61 -2.51 7.60
CA ARG A 32 -10.33 -3.35 6.62
C ARG A 32 -9.78 -4.75 6.49
N PHE A 33 -8.45 -4.86 6.46
CA PHE A 33 -7.74 -6.07 6.06
C PHE A 33 -6.88 -6.66 7.17
N GLY A 34 -6.82 -6.02 8.35
CA GLY A 34 -6.01 -6.47 9.46
C GLY A 34 -4.59 -5.89 9.44
N PRO A 35 -3.58 -6.55 10.00
CA PRO A 35 -2.27 -5.94 10.24
C PRO A 35 -1.58 -5.37 8.98
N VAL A 36 -1.00 -4.17 9.10
CA VAL A 36 -0.33 -3.46 8.00
C VAL A 36 1.07 -3.02 8.42
N HIS A 37 2.02 -3.04 7.49
CA HIS A 37 3.35 -2.47 7.68
C HIS A 37 3.40 -1.08 7.03
N LEU A 38 3.70 -0.03 7.81
CA LEU A 38 3.90 1.32 7.30
C LEU A 38 5.39 1.67 7.26
N ILE A 39 5.91 1.94 6.07
CA ILE A 39 7.28 2.39 5.82
C ILE A 39 7.23 3.86 5.42
N GLY A 40 7.93 4.70 6.18
CA GLY A 40 7.94 6.16 6.01
C GLY A 40 7.55 6.90 7.29
N PRO A 41 7.66 8.24 7.27
CA PRO A 41 7.35 9.08 8.44
C PRO A 41 5.86 8.97 8.81
N GLY A 42 5.52 9.15 10.09
CA GLY A 42 4.14 9.11 10.54
C GLY A 42 3.95 9.14 12.06
N ALA A 43 2.74 9.53 12.49
CA ALA A 43 2.37 9.70 13.90
C ALA A 43 2.39 8.39 14.73
N ASP A 44 2.54 8.52 16.04
CA ASP A 44 2.76 7.39 16.96
C ASP A 44 1.53 6.51 17.26
N ALA A 45 0.32 7.00 16.98
CA ALA A 45 -0.93 6.45 17.48
C ALA A 45 -1.57 5.31 16.62
N LEU A 46 -0.80 4.61 15.78
CA LEU A 46 -1.38 3.58 14.88
C LEU A 46 -1.19 2.12 15.35
N ALA A 47 -0.46 1.91 16.44
CA ALA A 47 -0.18 0.55 16.93
C ALA A 47 -1.46 -0.19 17.36
N ASP A 48 -2.41 0.53 17.96
CA ASP A 48 -3.66 -0.04 18.51
C ASP A 48 -4.59 -0.61 17.43
N ILE A 49 -4.40 -0.22 16.18
CA ILE A 49 -5.18 -0.70 15.04
C ILE A 49 -4.39 -1.68 14.16
N GLY A 50 -3.28 -2.22 14.65
CA GLY A 50 -2.51 -3.26 13.96
C GLY A 50 -1.52 -2.74 12.91
N VAL A 51 -1.17 -1.45 12.93
CA VAL A 51 -0.13 -0.91 12.04
C VAL A 51 1.24 -1.02 12.70
N ARG A 52 2.13 -1.78 12.09
CA ARG A 52 3.55 -1.84 12.45
C ARG A 52 4.34 -0.82 11.64
N ARG A 53 5.03 0.10 12.31
CA ARG A 53 5.71 1.23 11.68
C ARG A 53 7.21 1.04 11.57
N TYR A 54 7.79 1.61 10.52
CA TYR A 54 9.23 1.67 10.23
C TYR A 54 9.63 3.11 9.87
N PRO A 55 9.58 4.05 10.84
CA PRO A 55 9.72 5.49 10.57
C PRO A 55 11.15 5.91 10.18
N HIS A 56 12.15 5.09 10.52
CA HIS A 56 13.56 5.36 10.19
C HIS A 56 14.06 4.60 8.96
N ALA A 57 13.23 3.73 8.39
CA ALA A 57 13.58 2.98 7.19
C ALA A 57 13.60 3.91 5.98
N THR A 58 14.71 3.91 5.25
CA THR A 58 14.84 4.62 3.98
C THR A 58 14.46 3.68 2.84
N VAL A 59 13.42 4.01 2.07
CA VAL A 59 13.08 3.27 0.86
C VAL A 59 14.12 3.57 -0.22
N ARG A 60 14.73 2.53 -0.77
CA ARG A 60 15.73 2.62 -1.83
C ARG A 60 15.15 2.28 -3.19
N ASP A 61 14.26 1.30 -3.24
CA ASP A 61 13.65 0.82 -4.48
C ASP A 61 12.36 0.02 -4.22
N LEU A 62 11.58 -0.22 -5.28
CA LEU A 62 10.33 -0.99 -5.27
C LEU A 62 10.37 -2.05 -6.39
N ASP A 63 10.06 -3.30 -6.04
CA ASP A 63 9.80 -4.35 -7.03
C ASP A 63 8.28 -4.47 -7.21
N LEU A 64 7.77 -4.08 -8.37
CA LEU A 64 6.33 -4.04 -8.65
C LEU A 64 5.80 -5.36 -9.22
N ASP A 65 6.65 -6.11 -9.93
CA ASP A 65 6.31 -7.41 -10.51
C ASP A 65 6.19 -8.48 -9.42
N THR A 66 7.11 -8.43 -8.45
CA THR A 66 7.04 -9.20 -7.21
C THR A 66 6.91 -8.21 -6.06
N PRO A 67 5.68 -7.83 -5.66
CA PRO A 67 5.41 -6.73 -4.74
C PRO A 67 6.36 -6.74 -3.54
N ALA A 68 7.33 -5.85 -3.55
CA ALA A 68 8.32 -5.75 -2.50
C ALA A 68 8.87 -4.34 -2.36
N VAL A 69 9.29 -4.00 -1.14
CA VAL A 69 9.98 -2.76 -0.83
C VAL A 69 11.41 -3.08 -0.45
N ILE A 70 12.37 -2.40 -1.07
CA ILE A 70 13.79 -2.48 -0.70
C ILE A 70 14.08 -1.30 0.21
N ILE A 71 14.39 -1.60 1.47
CA ILE A 71 14.68 -0.59 2.50
C ILE A 71 16.09 -0.70 3.02
N ASP A 72 16.60 0.42 3.50
CA ASP A 72 17.78 0.52 4.35
C ASP A 72 17.31 0.93 5.75
N ASN A 73 17.36 0.00 6.70
CA ASN A 73 16.80 0.19 8.04
C ASN A 73 17.86 0.63 9.08
N ASP A 74 19.14 0.36 8.80
CA ASP A 74 20.23 0.47 9.78
C ASP A 74 21.49 1.18 9.22
N GLY A 75 21.35 1.97 8.14
CA GLY A 75 22.44 2.80 7.61
C GLY A 75 23.48 2.04 6.78
N GLY A 76 23.07 1.02 6.03
CA GLY A 76 23.95 0.34 5.07
C GLY A 76 23.55 -1.09 4.71
N ARG A 77 22.58 -1.70 5.40
CA ARG A 77 22.09 -3.04 5.07
C ARG A 77 20.74 -2.96 4.36
N LEU A 78 20.75 -3.29 3.07
CA LEU A 78 19.53 -3.42 2.29
C LEU A 78 18.73 -4.66 2.70
N GLN A 79 17.43 -4.48 2.89
CA GLN A 79 16.47 -5.54 3.17
C GLN A 79 15.35 -5.49 2.14
N ARG A 80 15.03 -6.64 1.56
CA ARG A 80 13.91 -6.79 0.63
C ARG A 80 12.69 -7.35 1.38
N LEU A 81 11.65 -6.55 1.51
CA LEU A 81 10.40 -6.91 2.17
C LEU A 81 9.36 -7.30 1.12
N VAL A 82 9.25 -8.60 0.84
CA VAL A 82 8.20 -9.15 -0.04
C VAL A 82 6.85 -9.10 0.68
N CYS A 83 5.80 -8.71 -0.04
CA CYS A 83 4.45 -8.56 0.45
C CYS A 83 3.41 -9.11 -0.56
N ASP A 84 2.20 -9.37 -0.10
CA ASP A 84 1.10 -9.79 -0.98
C ASP A 84 0.48 -8.58 -1.68
N ARG A 85 0.52 -7.43 -0.99
CA ARG A 85 -0.19 -6.20 -1.33
C ARG A 85 0.65 -5.00 -0.98
N LEU A 86 0.85 -4.10 -1.94
CA LEU A 86 1.66 -2.91 -1.80
C LEU A 86 0.85 -1.66 -2.14
N VAL A 87 0.89 -0.64 -1.28
CA VAL A 87 0.32 0.68 -1.58
C VAL A 87 1.40 1.73 -1.45
N VAL A 88 1.57 2.55 -2.50
CA VAL A 88 2.53 3.65 -2.55
C VAL A 88 1.75 4.96 -2.59
N VAL A 89 2.00 5.87 -1.63
CA VAL A 89 1.23 7.11 -1.50
C VAL A 89 2.15 8.32 -1.35
N GLY A 90 1.88 9.38 -2.12
CA GLY A 90 2.55 10.68 -1.96
C GLY A 90 4.04 10.69 -2.30
N TRP A 91 4.52 9.67 -3.03
CA TRP A 91 5.87 9.62 -3.56
C TRP A 91 5.86 10.26 -4.96
N PRO A 92 6.87 11.05 -5.38
CA PRO A 92 6.94 11.55 -6.76
C PRO A 92 7.05 10.34 -7.72
N VAL A 93 5.99 10.08 -8.49
CA VAL A 93 5.87 8.89 -9.34
C VAL A 93 6.28 9.20 -10.78
N PRO A 94 7.35 8.56 -11.26
CA PRO A 94 7.33 7.95 -12.58
C PRO A 94 7.59 6.43 -12.43
N LEU A 95 6.90 5.78 -11.50
CA LEU A 95 7.05 4.34 -11.22
C LEU A 95 6.29 3.45 -12.22
N LEU A 96 5.39 4.01 -13.02
CA LEU A 96 4.54 3.27 -13.94
C LEU A 96 4.50 3.91 -15.33
N PRO A 97 4.20 3.12 -16.38
CA PRO A 97 3.81 3.65 -17.68
C PRO A 97 2.68 4.68 -17.54
N ALA A 98 2.58 5.59 -18.50
CA ALA A 98 1.49 6.56 -18.54
C ALA A 98 0.13 5.86 -18.38
N ASN A 99 -0.76 6.45 -17.58
CA ASN A 99 -2.11 5.96 -17.31
C ASN A 99 -2.22 4.61 -16.57
N ARG A 100 -1.21 4.23 -15.79
CA ARG A 100 -1.25 3.07 -14.91
C ARG A 100 -1.06 3.49 -13.45
N TRP A 101 -1.96 3.01 -12.59
CA TRP A 101 -1.98 3.22 -11.14
C TRP A 101 -2.02 1.91 -10.35
N VAL A 102 -2.26 0.79 -11.05
CA VAL A 102 -2.32 -0.55 -10.49
C VAL A 102 -1.41 -1.51 -11.26
N VAL A 103 -0.70 -2.36 -10.52
CA VAL A 103 0.12 -3.46 -11.08
C VAL A 103 -0.42 -4.79 -10.58
N ASP A 104 -0.78 -5.66 -11.53
CA ASP A 104 -1.21 -7.05 -11.35
C ASP A 104 -2.28 -7.30 -10.28
N GLY A 105 -3.06 -6.26 -9.96
CA GLY A 105 -4.05 -6.29 -8.88
C GLY A 105 -3.42 -6.50 -7.49
N ARG A 106 -2.14 -6.18 -7.31
CA ARG A 106 -1.39 -6.33 -6.06
C ARG A 106 -0.74 -5.03 -5.59
N VAL A 107 -0.41 -4.13 -6.51
CA VAL A 107 0.15 -2.82 -6.19
C VAL A 107 -0.84 -1.72 -6.54
N ALA A 108 -0.97 -0.72 -5.68
CA ALA A 108 -1.72 0.51 -5.93
C ALA A 108 -0.85 1.74 -5.69
N ILE A 109 -0.98 2.75 -6.55
CA ILE A 109 -0.22 4.01 -6.45
C ILE A 109 -1.19 5.18 -6.39
N ALA A 110 -1.07 6.00 -5.35
CA ALA A 110 -1.85 7.22 -5.13
C ALA A 110 -0.92 8.43 -5.01
N ALA A 111 -1.12 9.44 -5.86
CA ALA A 111 -0.25 10.62 -5.92
C ALA A 111 -0.51 11.63 -4.78
N GLY A 112 -1.71 11.63 -4.20
CA GLY A 112 -2.10 12.61 -3.19
C GLY A 112 -3.43 12.27 -2.53
N ASN A 113 -4.04 13.26 -1.86
CA ASN A 113 -5.29 13.06 -1.12
C ASN A 113 -6.45 12.61 -2.01
N ASP A 114 -6.66 13.24 -3.17
CA ASP A 114 -7.79 12.89 -4.06
C ASP A 114 -7.71 11.43 -4.53
N ASP A 115 -6.50 10.95 -4.82
CA ASP A 115 -6.26 9.56 -5.18
C ASP A 115 -6.51 8.61 -4.02
N LEU A 116 -6.10 9.01 -2.81
CA LEU A 116 -6.30 8.22 -1.60
C LEU A 116 -7.78 8.15 -1.22
N ASP A 117 -8.52 9.24 -1.38
CA ASP A 117 -9.97 9.31 -1.17
C ASP A 117 -10.67 8.38 -2.15
N LEU A 118 -10.33 8.48 -3.43
CA LEU A 118 -10.87 7.62 -4.48
C LEU A 118 -10.57 6.14 -4.20
N LEU A 119 -9.33 5.82 -3.85
CA LEU A 119 -8.91 4.46 -3.49
C LEU A 119 -9.70 3.93 -2.28
N GLY A 120 -9.89 4.77 -1.25
CA GLY A 120 -10.72 4.47 -0.09
C GLY A 120 -12.15 4.06 -0.48
N THR A 121 -12.82 4.86 -1.33
CA THR A 121 -14.18 4.54 -1.78
C THR A 121 -14.28 3.22 -2.56
N CYS A 122 -13.21 2.81 -3.25
CA CYS A 122 -13.18 1.54 -3.98
C CYS A 122 -13.09 0.35 -3.03
N PHE A 123 -12.29 0.47 -1.95
CA PHE A 123 -12.19 -0.56 -0.93
C PHE A 123 -13.44 -0.64 -0.03
N ASP A 124 -14.12 0.48 0.19
CA ASP A 124 -15.36 0.55 0.99
C ASP A 124 -16.52 -0.21 0.33
N ASN A 125 -16.63 -0.16 -1.00
CA ASN A 125 -17.75 -0.79 -1.71
C ASN A 125 -17.66 -2.32 -1.84
N ALA A 126 -16.46 -2.91 -1.79
CA ALA A 126 -16.28 -4.32 -2.10
C ALA A 126 -15.58 -5.12 -0.99
N GLY A 127 -14.72 -4.49 -0.16
CA GLY A 127 -13.88 -5.22 0.79
C GLY A 127 -12.93 -6.26 0.17
N LEU A 128 -12.92 -6.37 -1.15
CA LEU A 128 -12.13 -7.32 -1.92
C LEU A 128 -11.05 -6.53 -2.64
N TRP A 129 -9.80 -6.94 -2.44
CA TRP A 129 -8.65 -6.19 -2.92
C TRP A 129 -8.59 -6.05 -4.45
N ARG A 130 -8.62 -7.19 -5.17
CA ARG A 130 -8.46 -7.18 -6.63
C ARG A 130 -9.58 -6.40 -7.34
N PRO A 131 -10.88 -6.60 -7.01
CA PRO A 131 -11.95 -5.79 -7.60
C PRO A 131 -11.83 -4.30 -7.29
N ALA A 132 -11.48 -3.93 -6.05
CA ALA A 132 -11.31 -2.54 -5.66
C ALA A 132 -10.17 -1.86 -6.46
N LEU A 133 -9.05 -2.55 -6.69
CA LEU A 133 -7.97 -2.01 -7.51
C LEU A 133 -8.35 -1.88 -8.99
N ALA A 134 -9.11 -2.83 -9.54
CA ALA A 134 -9.61 -2.72 -10.90
C ALA A 134 -10.53 -1.48 -11.07
N GLU A 135 -11.43 -1.26 -10.11
CA GLU A 135 -12.30 -0.08 -10.09
C GLU A 135 -11.51 1.22 -9.93
N TYR A 136 -10.52 1.24 -9.03
CA TYR A 136 -9.64 2.39 -8.84
C TYR A 136 -8.89 2.77 -10.12
N GLN A 137 -8.28 1.78 -10.79
CA GLN A 137 -7.60 1.96 -12.08
C GLN A 137 -8.56 2.55 -13.12
N PHE A 138 -9.76 2.00 -13.23
CA PHE A 138 -10.78 2.46 -14.19
C PHE A 138 -11.20 3.91 -13.93
N ARG A 139 -11.52 4.27 -12.69
CA ARG A 139 -11.94 5.63 -12.33
C ARG A 139 -10.83 6.67 -12.54
N ARG A 140 -9.57 6.33 -12.21
CA ARG A 140 -8.41 7.19 -12.50
C ARG A 140 -8.24 7.43 -14.00
N GLN A 141 -8.39 6.39 -14.82
CA GLN A 141 -8.33 6.51 -16.28
C GLN A 141 -9.43 7.43 -16.84
N GLN A 142 -10.67 7.29 -16.35
CA GLN A 142 -11.77 8.17 -16.78
C GLN A 142 -11.52 9.64 -16.41
N ALA A 143 -11.03 9.90 -15.20
CA ALA A 143 -10.70 11.26 -14.77
C ALA A 143 -9.57 11.87 -15.63
N ALA A 144 -8.53 11.09 -15.94
CA ALA A 144 -7.43 11.54 -16.81
C ALA A 144 -7.91 11.82 -18.25
N GLY A 145 -8.81 10.99 -18.79
CA GLY A 145 -9.36 11.17 -20.14
C GLY A 145 -10.33 12.35 -20.28
N THR A 146 -10.87 12.87 -19.16
CA THR A 146 -11.76 14.04 -19.15
C THR A 146 -10.97 15.36 -19.13
N LEU A 147 -9.68 15.31 -18.76
CA LEU A 147 -8.78 16.47 -18.69
C LEU A 147 -7.93 16.66 -19.97
N ALA A 148 -8.05 15.75 -20.94
CA ALA A 148 -7.36 15.78 -22.24
C ALA A 148 -8.26 16.34 -23.34
#